data_AF-A0A941JJT9-F1
#
_entry.id   AF-A0A941JJT9-F1
#
_cell.length_a   1.000
_cell.length_b   1.000
_cell.length_c   1.000
_cell.angle_alpha   90.00
_cell.angle_beta   90.00
_cell.angle_gamma   90.00
#
_symmetry.space_group_name_H-M   'P 1'
#
loop_
_entity.id
_entity.type
_entity.pdbx_description
1 polymer ?
#
loop_
_entity_poly.entity_id
_entity_poly.type
_entity_poly.pdbx_seq_one_letter_code
_entity_poly.pdbx_strand_id
1 'polypeptide(L)'
;PAGAAMLPDAEAGGAAGGGLTAGGDAQPSSDALPGLPPPGPLRPWTDEDAQERYAALLEASADALEFELALAWLATSGQVAATVAPLAKRARYLAERDEQHYAAALLLAAHDPASAFLPRKYWQNTRSRQVDGEWVRENVGEPKALPSAEETTMLPSFITRLREVAGIVQGRASRRPLLATPTDTQGWVDADVLLARFEAGKGSGAPFPVDLTQALLRVPAEQRARVVEATGGAWPQITDTLRIEWHSRGSETLKADGSPQWVWWHPEIQAEPMEAPSATQPALIPSGPLRYNDGVDAHALVCAELGLAHPASTLPLTAANLGLMNVAAGDDAEHRAAAILRVLATHPGAWHSVTAQLLALGMAAKQAGVRAQAVEVFAAAIPGRVDAAAAAQAYAACAPAIVLTRWAESFTDAATLAPAAVIAVLGKLLPRLDPKARGIGALLTVLLDESLRHAQPVTDTDLRGWLAGFAGGSAAAKAAKALLASGTP
;
A
#
# COMPACT_ATOMS: atom_id res chain seq x y z
N PRO A 1 -79.00 6.79 19.38
CA PRO A 1 -79.80 6.12 20.43
C PRO A 1 -79.12 4.82 20.87
N ALA A 2 -78.60 4.84 22.11
CA ALA A 2 -78.14 3.72 22.95
C ALA A 2 -77.03 2.79 22.37
N GLY A 3 -75.88 2.56 23.00
CA GLY A 3 -75.42 2.88 24.35
C GLY A 3 -74.71 1.66 24.96
N ALA A 4 -73.43 1.85 25.32
CA ALA A 4 -72.67 1.21 26.40
C ALA A 4 -72.32 -0.30 26.27
N ALA A 5 -71.22 -0.85 26.82
CA ALA A 5 -70.27 -0.37 27.83
C ALA A 5 -68.96 -1.19 27.83
N MET A 6 -67.87 -0.54 28.27
CA MET A 6 -66.75 -0.98 29.13
C MET A 6 -66.01 -2.32 28.90
N LEU A 7 -64.66 -2.26 28.81
CA LEU A 7 -63.66 -2.75 29.79
C LEU A 7 -62.20 -2.55 29.24
N PRO A 8 -61.12 -2.68 30.05
CA PRO A 8 -60.17 -1.57 30.28
C PRO A 8 -58.69 -1.83 29.87
N ASP A 9 -57.89 -0.83 30.22
CA ASP A 9 -56.42 -0.64 30.28
C ASP A 9 -55.43 -1.82 30.25
N ALA A 10 -54.35 -1.50 29.50
CA ALA A 10 -52.93 -1.59 29.85
C ALA A 10 -52.14 -2.92 29.84
N GLU A 11 -51.08 -2.82 29.02
CA GLU A 11 -49.70 -3.30 29.21
C GLU A 11 -49.20 -4.64 28.64
N ALA A 12 -48.10 -4.46 27.89
CA ALA A 12 -46.90 -5.29 27.79
C ALA A 12 -46.94 -6.63 27.04
N GLY A 13 -46.13 -6.67 25.97
CA GLY A 13 -45.26 -7.82 25.68
C GLY A 13 -45.46 -8.50 24.32
N GLY A 14 -44.35 -8.68 23.61
CA GLY A 14 -44.11 -9.97 22.94
C GLY A 14 -44.04 -10.01 21.41
N ALA A 15 -42.91 -9.53 20.89
CA ALA A 15 -41.97 -10.28 20.03
C ALA A 15 -42.35 -10.84 18.64
N ALA A 16 -41.29 -10.71 17.80
CA ALA A 16 -40.89 -11.51 16.63
C ALA A 16 -41.47 -11.08 15.26
N GLY A 17 -40.67 -10.84 14.23
CA GLY A 17 -39.23 -11.09 14.05
C GLY A 17 -38.99 -11.75 12.69
N GLY A 18 -38.29 -11.03 11.81
CA GLY A 18 -37.76 -11.51 10.53
C GLY A 18 -37.27 -10.30 9.75
N GLY A 19 -35.98 -10.02 9.58
CA GLY A 19 -34.82 -10.90 9.59
C GLY A 19 -34.08 -10.69 8.26
N LEU A 20 -33.58 -9.48 8.02
CA LEU A 20 -32.66 -9.15 6.92
C LEU A 20 -31.27 -9.02 7.53
N THR A 21 -30.42 -10.01 7.28
CA THR A 21 -29.04 -10.07 7.72
C THR A 21 -28.19 -9.13 6.87
N ALA A 22 -27.85 -7.96 7.42
CA ALA A 22 -26.70 -7.20 6.99
C ALA A 22 -25.44 -7.91 7.50
N GLY A 23 -24.58 -8.35 6.58
CA GLY A 23 -23.21 -8.77 6.90
C GLY A 23 -22.41 -7.52 7.27
N GLY A 24 -22.41 -7.17 8.55
CA GLY A 24 -21.57 -6.12 9.09
C GLY A 24 -20.19 -6.68 9.37
N ASP A 25 -19.20 -6.27 8.60
CA ASP A 25 -17.81 -6.26 9.03
C ASP A 25 -17.71 -5.31 10.22
N ALA A 26 -17.80 -5.87 11.43
CA ALA A 26 -17.56 -5.14 12.65
C ALA A 26 -16.09 -4.69 12.66
N GLN A 27 -15.85 -3.40 12.47
CA GLN A 27 -14.55 -2.79 12.72
C GLN A 27 -14.14 -3.08 14.18
N PRO A 28 -12.90 -3.50 14.44
CA PRO A 28 -12.42 -3.56 15.81
C PRO A 28 -12.38 -2.12 16.37
N SER A 29 -12.94 -1.96 17.57
CA SER A 29 -12.65 -0.83 18.45
C SER A 29 -11.14 -0.67 18.65
N SER A 30 -10.72 0.50 19.15
CA SER A 30 -9.35 0.89 19.53
C SER A 30 -8.66 -0.02 20.56
N ASP A 31 -8.66 -1.33 20.34
CA ASP A 31 -7.74 -2.28 20.93
C ASP A 31 -6.47 -2.26 20.09
N ALA A 32 -5.32 -2.26 20.76
CA ALA A 32 -4.03 -2.27 20.11
C ALA A 32 -3.97 -3.40 19.07
N LEU A 33 -3.79 -3.04 17.80
CA LEU A 33 -3.64 -4.01 16.73
C LEU A 33 -2.46 -4.93 17.07
N PRO A 34 -2.63 -6.26 16.99
CA PRO A 34 -1.57 -7.20 17.32
C PRO A 34 -0.30 -6.86 16.54
N GLY A 35 0.81 -6.65 17.27
CA GLY A 35 2.13 -6.44 16.68
C GLY A 35 2.50 -5.00 16.29
N LEU A 36 1.60 -4.01 16.41
CA LEU A 36 1.94 -2.61 16.15
C LEU A 36 2.18 -1.81 17.45
N PRO A 37 3.17 -0.91 17.49
CA PRO A 37 3.32 0.01 18.59
C PRO A 37 2.11 0.98 18.64
N PRO A 38 1.71 1.43 19.85
CA PRO A 38 0.64 2.43 19.98
C PRO A 38 1.03 3.73 19.26
N PRO A 39 0.05 4.51 18.77
CA PRO A 39 0.34 5.79 18.13
C PRO A 39 1.03 6.74 19.12
N GLY A 40 2.21 7.24 18.72
CA GLY A 40 2.96 8.22 19.48
C GLY A 40 2.76 9.63 18.91
N PRO A 41 2.75 10.69 19.74
CA PRO A 41 2.64 12.06 19.24
C PRO A 41 3.90 12.45 18.45
N LEU A 42 3.70 13.23 17.37
CA LEU A 42 4.81 13.78 16.59
C LEU A 42 5.30 15.12 17.16
N ARG A 43 6.62 15.34 17.07
CA ARG A 43 7.25 16.62 17.46
C ARG A 43 7.40 17.53 16.23
N PRO A 44 6.65 18.66 16.14
CA PRO A 44 6.80 19.62 15.06
C PRO A 44 8.24 20.14 14.94
N TRP A 45 8.64 20.47 13.72
CA TRP A 45 9.88 21.17 13.46
C TRP A 45 9.78 22.62 13.95
N THR A 46 10.90 23.15 14.40
CA THR A 46 11.10 24.53 14.86
C THR A 46 12.21 25.18 14.04
N ASP A 47 12.31 26.51 14.06
CA ASP A 47 13.41 27.18 13.36
C ASP A 47 14.79 26.82 13.94
N GLU A 48 14.85 26.36 15.20
CA GLU A 48 16.08 25.94 15.88
C GLU A 48 16.62 24.59 15.41
N ASP A 49 15.74 23.62 15.15
CA ASP A 49 16.11 22.25 14.75
C ASP A 49 15.91 21.95 13.25
N ALA A 50 15.21 22.82 12.50
CA ALA A 50 14.87 22.59 11.11
C ALA A 50 16.08 22.36 10.20
N GLN A 51 17.19 23.07 10.38
CA GLN A 51 18.38 22.87 9.53
C GLN A 51 18.94 21.44 9.69
N GLU A 52 19.06 20.95 10.93
CA GLU A 52 19.59 19.61 11.20
C GLU A 52 18.64 18.53 10.69
N ARG A 53 17.34 18.67 10.99
CA ARG A 53 16.33 17.70 10.54
C ARG A 53 16.19 17.67 9.02
N TYR A 54 16.29 18.80 8.33
CA TYR A 54 16.31 18.82 6.86
C TYR A 54 17.58 18.15 6.31
N ALA A 55 18.73 18.36 6.94
CA ALA A 55 19.96 17.68 6.54
C ALA A 55 19.87 16.16 6.67
N ALA A 56 19.17 15.66 7.69
CA ALA A 56 18.86 14.24 7.89
C ALA A 56 17.86 13.74 6.85
N LEU A 57 16.78 14.48 6.58
CA LEU A 57 15.77 14.15 5.56
C LEU A 57 16.37 14.07 4.15
N LEU A 58 17.41 14.86 3.85
CA LEU A 58 18.14 14.75 2.59
C LEU A 58 18.94 13.43 2.46
N GLU A 59 19.31 12.76 3.55
CA GLU A 59 19.91 11.40 3.49
C GLU A 59 18.84 10.30 3.56
N ALA A 60 17.83 10.49 4.40
CA ALA A 60 16.73 9.55 4.61
C ALA A 60 15.46 10.02 3.90
N SER A 61 15.53 10.15 2.56
CA SER A 61 14.47 10.74 1.75
C SER A 61 13.15 9.98 1.76
N ALA A 62 13.13 8.74 2.26
CA ALA A 62 11.94 7.90 2.42
C ALA A 62 11.26 8.01 3.80
N ASP A 63 11.77 8.84 4.72
CA ASP A 63 11.12 9.10 6.01
C ASP A 63 9.91 10.02 5.82
N ALA A 64 8.75 9.42 5.54
CA ALA A 64 7.52 10.15 5.23
C ALA A 64 6.99 10.99 6.41
N LEU A 65 7.21 10.56 7.67
CA LEU A 65 6.77 11.35 8.82
C LEU A 65 7.62 12.61 8.97
N GLU A 66 8.94 12.50 8.88
CA GLU A 66 9.82 13.68 8.88
C GLU A 66 9.57 14.57 7.64
N PHE A 67 9.27 13.97 6.49
CA PHE A 67 8.89 14.71 5.28
C PHE A 67 7.62 15.54 5.50
N GLU A 68 6.58 14.95 6.07
CA GLU A 68 5.32 15.63 6.41
C GLU A 68 5.51 16.79 7.40
N LEU A 69 6.38 16.61 8.39
CA LEU A 69 6.73 17.67 9.34
C LEU A 69 7.55 18.79 8.68
N ALA A 70 8.42 18.45 7.73
CA ALA A 70 9.14 19.43 6.92
C ALA A 70 8.17 20.27 6.07
N LEU A 71 7.16 19.65 5.43
CA LEU A 71 6.12 20.37 4.69
C LEU A 71 5.38 21.37 5.60
N ALA A 72 5.02 20.94 6.81
CA ALA A 72 4.34 21.79 7.78
C ALA A 72 5.17 23.02 8.20
N TRP A 73 6.47 22.82 8.43
CA TRP A 73 7.40 23.89 8.76
C TRP A 73 7.62 24.85 7.58
N LEU A 74 7.83 24.32 6.37
CA LEU A 74 7.96 25.13 5.15
C LEU A 74 6.74 26.03 4.94
N ALA A 75 5.54 25.53 5.25
CA ALA A 75 4.29 26.26 5.09
C ALA A 75 4.08 27.38 6.13
N THR A 76 4.75 27.33 7.29
CA THR A 76 4.48 28.22 8.43
C THR A 76 5.64 29.15 8.80
N SER A 77 6.90 28.69 8.74
CA SER A 77 8.05 29.45 9.23
C SER A 77 8.40 30.65 8.34
N GLY A 78 8.60 31.82 8.93
CA GLY A 78 9.11 33.00 8.22
C GLY A 78 10.59 32.94 7.82
N GLN A 79 11.37 32.00 8.38
CA GLN A 79 12.83 31.98 8.30
C GLN A 79 13.38 30.95 7.31
N VAL A 80 12.51 30.21 6.62
CA VAL A 80 12.82 29.07 5.75
C VAL A 80 14.06 29.28 4.88
N ALA A 81 14.11 30.35 4.08
CA ALA A 81 15.21 30.57 3.12
C ALA A 81 16.58 30.72 3.79
N ALA A 82 16.63 31.40 4.95
CA ALA A 82 17.86 31.57 5.72
C ALA A 82 18.29 30.26 6.37
N THR A 83 17.34 29.51 6.95
CA THR A 83 17.60 28.22 7.60
C THR A 83 18.11 27.16 6.63
N VAL A 84 17.59 27.09 5.40
CA VAL A 84 18.00 26.06 4.43
C VAL A 84 19.21 26.45 3.57
N ALA A 85 19.64 27.72 3.59
CA ALA A 85 20.73 28.20 2.75
C ALA A 85 22.03 27.37 2.85
N PRO A 86 22.48 26.91 4.04
CA PRO A 86 23.68 26.06 4.15
C PRO A 86 23.58 24.73 3.40
N LEU A 87 22.36 24.23 3.15
CA LEU A 87 22.11 22.92 2.53
C LEU A 87 21.93 22.99 1.01
N ALA A 88 21.80 24.20 0.44
CA ALA A 88 21.45 24.39 -0.98
C ALA A 88 22.42 23.74 -1.97
N LYS A 89 23.73 23.68 -1.64
CA LYS A 89 24.73 23.02 -2.50
C LYS A 89 24.49 21.50 -2.54
N ARG A 90 24.20 20.89 -1.39
CA ARG A 90 23.94 19.45 -1.29
C ARG A 90 22.61 19.09 -1.94
N ALA A 91 21.57 19.88 -1.73
CA ALA A 91 20.29 19.69 -2.40
C ALA A 91 20.40 19.76 -3.94
N ARG A 92 21.19 20.69 -4.50
CA ARG A 92 21.47 20.73 -5.94
C ARG A 92 22.09 19.44 -6.45
N TYR A 93 23.15 18.97 -5.78
CA TYR A 93 23.80 17.72 -6.15
C TYR A 93 22.84 16.52 -6.13
N LEU A 94 21.98 16.42 -5.10
CA LEU A 94 21.00 15.35 -4.99
C LEU A 94 19.93 15.43 -6.09
N ALA A 95 19.39 16.62 -6.36
CA ALA A 95 18.38 16.83 -7.40
C ALA A 95 18.92 16.62 -8.83
N GLU A 96 20.21 16.85 -9.07
CA GLU A 96 20.89 16.54 -10.33
C GLU A 96 21.09 15.02 -10.52
N ARG A 97 21.31 14.29 -9.43
CA ARG A 97 21.52 12.83 -9.44
C ARG A 97 20.20 12.06 -9.55
N ASP A 98 19.18 12.53 -8.83
CA ASP A 98 17.85 11.95 -8.80
C ASP A 98 16.80 13.05 -8.97
N GLU A 99 16.14 13.03 -10.11
CA GLU A 99 15.14 14.01 -10.50
C GLU A 99 13.87 13.95 -9.65
N GLN A 100 13.66 12.83 -8.94
CA GLN A 100 12.52 12.61 -8.03
C GLN A 100 12.93 12.75 -6.55
N HIS A 101 14.07 13.40 -6.26
CA HIS A 101 14.47 13.72 -4.90
C HIS A 101 13.65 14.89 -4.32
N TYR A 102 12.39 14.63 -3.96
CA TYR A 102 11.40 15.66 -3.61
C TYR A 102 11.83 16.60 -2.47
N ALA A 103 12.52 16.10 -1.44
CA ALA A 103 13.00 16.92 -0.34
C ALA A 103 14.03 17.98 -0.81
N ALA A 104 14.90 17.58 -1.74
CA ALA A 104 15.90 18.47 -2.33
C ALA A 104 15.23 19.48 -3.26
N ALA A 105 14.28 19.03 -4.08
CA ALA A 105 13.52 19.93 -4.96
C ALA A 105 12.76 21.02 -4.17
N LEU A 106 12.13 20.68 -3.04
CA LEU A 106 11.45 21.63 -2.17
C LEU A 106 12.42 22.59 -1.50
N LEU A 107 13.57 22.09 -1.04
CA LEU A 107 14.61 22.93 -0.44
C LEU A 107 15.11 23.97 -1.44
N LEU A 108 15.30 23.58 -2.70
CA LEU A 108 15.75 24.49 -3.74
C LEU A 108 14.67 25.53 -4.09
N ALA A 109 13.39 25.13 -4.13
CA ALA A 109 12.28 26.07 -4.31
C ALA A 109 12.18 27.08 -3.15
N ALA A 110 12.53 26.66 -1.93
CA ALA A 110 12.57 27.51 -0.75
C ALA A 110 13.81 28.43 -0.71
N HIS A 111 14.96 27.96 -1.19
CA HIS A 111 16.21 28.71 -1.23
C HIS A 111 16.24 29.74 -2.36
N ASP A 112 15.72 29.39 -3.53
CA ASP A 112 15.59 30.26 -4.70
C ASP A 112 14.11 30.33 -5.14
N PRO A 113 13.34 31.30 -4.60
CA PRO A 113 11.92 31.45 -4.90
C PRO A 113 11.58 31.62 -6.38
N ALA A 114 12.53 32.06 -7.21
CA ALA A 114 12.33 32.27 -8.64
C ALA A 114 12.42 30.97 -9.45
N SER A 115 13.01 29.91 -8.88
CA SER A 115 13.18 28.62 -9.55
C SER A 115 11.84 27.89 -9.72
N ALA A 116 11.63 27.23 -10.85
CA ALA A 116 10.43 26.43 -11.04
C ALA A 116 10.50 25.12 -10.24
N PHE A 117 9.49 24.85 -9.40
CA PHE A 117 9.38 23.56 -8.70
C PHE A 117 8.82 22.49 -9.65
N LEU A 118 9.55 21.37 -9.81
CA LEU A 118 9.20 20.25 -10.71
C LEU A 118 8.73 20.72 -12.10
N PRO A 119 9.60 21.39 -12.88
CA PRO A 119 9.22 21.92 -14.18
C PRO A 119 8.87 20.81 -15.17
N ARG A 120 7.89 21.07 -16.05
CA ARG A 120 7.52 20.12 -17.11
C ARG A 120 8.68 19.92 -18.08
N LYS A 121 8.99 18.67 -18.38
CA LYS A 121 10.06 18.29 -19.31
C LYS A 121 9.52 18.11 -20.72
N TYR A 122 10.40 18.26 -21.69
CA TYR A 122 10.10 18.09 -23.10
C TYR A 122 11.12 17.16 -23.74
N TRP A 123 10.61 16.21 -24.52
CA TRP A 123 11.40 15.34 -25.36
C TRP A 123 11.57 15.97 -26.73
N GLN A 124 12.82 16.02 -27.21
CA GLN A 124 13.16 16.55 -28.53
C GLN A 124 13.75 15.42 -29.37
N ASN A 125 13.16 15.18 -30.55
CA ASN A 125 13.78 14.27 -31.51
C ASN A 125 15.04 14.93 -32.08
N THR A 126 16.12 14.17 -32.19
CA THR A 126 17.39 14.65 -32.77
C THR A 126 17.83 13.75 -33.91
N ARG A 127 18.17 14.35 -35.06
CA ARG A 127 18.81 13.66 -36.17
C ARG A 127 20.28 13.97 -36.17
N SER A 128 21.10 12.93 -36.11
CA SER A 128 22.55 13.06 -36.27
C SER A 128 22.90 12.89 -37.74
N ARG A 129 23.66 13.83 -38.31
CA ARG A 129 24.28 13.69 -39.64
C ARG A 129 25.75 14.06 -39.59
N GLN A 130 26.55 13.41 -40.42
CA GLN A 130 27.95 13.75 -40.56
C GLN A 130 28.08 14.87 -41.61
N VAL A 131 28.65 16.01 -41.22
CA VAL A 131 28.91 17.16 -42.09
C VAL A 131 30.39 17.47 -41.96
N ASP A 132 31.12 17.42 -43.08
CA ASP A 132 32.58 17.64 -43.14
C ASP A 132 33.41 16.81 -42.15
N GLY A 133 32.97 15.58 -41.87
CA GLY A 133 33.64 14.65 -40.97
C GLY A 133 33.18 14.74 -39.51
N GLU A 134 32.44 15.78 -39.12
CA GLU A 134 31.93 15.95 -37.75
C GLU A 134 30.47 15.50 -37.61
N TRP A 135 30.14 14.89 -36.46
CA TRP A 135 28.78 14.50 -36.13
C TRP A 135 27.99 15.72 -35.63
N VAL A 136 27.06 16.20 -36.45
CA VAL A 136 26.14 17.29 -36.08
C VAL A 136 24.80 16.68 -35.67
N ARG A 137 24.35 16.98 -34.44
CA ARG A 137 22.99 16.69 -33.97
C ARG A 137 22.09 17.89 -34.26
N GLU A 138 21.03 17.67 -35.00
CA GLU A 138 20.02 18.67 -35.32
C GLU A 138 18.68 18.28 -34.68
N ASN A 139 18.02 19.23 -34.02
CA ASN A 139 16.69 19.03 -33.46
C ASN A 139 15.68 18.91 -34.60
N VAL A 140 14.86 17.86 -34.58
CA VAL A 140 13.85 17.58 -35.61
C VAL A 140 12.46 17.68 -35.02
N GLY A 141 11.63 18.52 -35.64
CA GLY A 141 10.24 18.74 -35.25
C GLY A 141 10.08 19.51 -33.93
N GLU A 142 8.84 19.67 -33.49
CA GLU A 142 8.52 20.38 -32.26
C GLU A 142 8.82 19.53 -31.00
N PRO A 143 9.30 20.14 -29.91
CA PRO A 143 9.47 19.45 -28.63
C PRO A 143 8.13 18.90 -28.13
N LYS A 144 8.11 17.63 -27.72
CA LYS A 144 6.92 16.98 -27.16
C LYS A 144 6.98 17.01 -25.65
N ALA A 145 5.93 17.52 -25.02
CA ALA A 145 5.85 17.53 -23.56
C ALA A 145 5.85 16.09 -23.04
N LEU A 146 6.75 15.80 -22.10
CA LEU A 146 6.67 14.56 -21.32
C LEU A 146 5.51 14.65 -20.33
N PRO A 147 4.98 13.50 -19.89
CA PRO A 147 4.07 13.45 -18.76
C PRO A 147 4.65 14.20 -17.55
N SER A 148 3.79 14.93 -16.86
CA SER A 148 4.08 15.55 -15.58
C SER A 148 4.34 14.49 -14.49
N ALA A 149 4.85 14.93 -13.34
CA ALA A 149 5.08 14.04 -12.22
C ALA A 149 3.75 13.46 -11.69
N GLU A 150 2.69 14.27 -11.70
CA GLU A 150 1.32 13.88 -11.34
C GLU A 150 0.75 12.79 -12.24
N GLU A 151 1.11 12.79 -13.52
CA GLU A 151 0.64 11.80 -14.50
C GLU A 151 1.42 10.48 -14.43
N THR A 152 2.53 10.42 -13.70
CA THR A 152 3.43 9.25 -13.68
C THR A 152 3.60 8.61 -12.31
N THR A 153 3.17 9.27 -11.24
CA THR A 153 3.23 8.75 -9.87
C THR A 153 1.98 7.97 -9.47
N MET A 154 2.09 7.11 -8.45
CA MET A 154 0.94 6.44 -7.85
C MET A 154 0.11 7.31 -6.91
N LEU A 155 0.63 8.48 -6.48
CA LEU A 155 -0.08 9.39 -5.57
C LEU A 155 -0.07 10.83 -6.11
N PRO A 156 -0.91 11.17 -7.10
CA PRO A 156 -0.93 12.50 -7.71
C PRO A 156 -1.24 13.64 -6.71
N SER A 157 -2.02 13.34 -5.67
CA SER A 157 -2.30 14.28 -4.57
C SER A 157 -1.05 14.70 -3.82
N PHE A 158 -0.11 13.78 -3.59
CA PHE A 158 1.16 14.09 -2.92
C PHE A 158 1.93 15.15 -3.72
N ILE A 159 2.14 14.92 -5.01
CA ILE A 159 2.85 15.88 -5.89
C ILE A 159 2.13 17.22 -5.95
N THR A 160 0.79 17.22 -6.03
CA THR A 160 0.00 18.46 -6.03
C THR A 160 0.17 19.23 -4.73
N ARG A 161 0.17 18.55 -3.58
CA ARG A 161 0.41 19.16 -2.27
C ARG A 161 1.85 19.69 -2.15
N LEU A 162 2.84 19.03 -2.74
CA LEU A 162 4.19 19.59 -2.82
C LEU A 162 4.20 20.91 -3.59
N ARG A 163 3.41 21.03 -4.67
CA ARG A 163 3.27 22.30 -5.41
C ARG A 163 2.59 23.38 -4.59
N GLU A 164 1.61 23.04 -3.76
CA GLU A 164 0.96 23.99 -2.84
C GLU A 164 1.97 24.55 -1.83
N VAL A 165 2.79 23.69 -1.22
CA VAL A 165 3.86 24.08 -0.30
C VAL A 165 4.96 24.87 -1.01
N ALA A 166 5.38 24.44 -2.20
CA ALA A 166 6.31 25.18 -3.05
C ALA A 166 5.76 26.59 -3.36
N GLY A 167 4.46 26.71 -3.62
CA GLY A 167 3.78 28.00 -3.80
C GLY A 167 3.90 28.93 -2.60
N ILE A 168 3.80 28.40 -1.36
CA ILE A 168 3.99 29.18 -0.14
C ILE A 168 5.43 29.70 -0.03
N VAL A 169 6.44 28.82 -0.13
CA VAL A 169 7.84 29.23 0.07
C VAL A 169 8.36 30.15 -1.03
N GLN A 170 7.69 30.14 -2.19
CA GLN A 170 7.97 31.04 -3.30
C GLN A 170 7.21 32.37 -3.22
N GLY A 171 6.42 32.60 -2.16
CA GLY A 171 5.62 33.81 -1.98
C GLY A 171 4.41 33.93 -2.92
N ARG A 172 4.04 32.84 -3.61
CA ARG A 172 2.87 32.76 -4.50
C ARG A 172 1.57 32.50 -3.71
N ALA A 173 1.68 32.05 -2.46
CA ALA A 173 0.56 31.86 -1.54
C ALA A 173 0.96 32.28 -0.11
N SER A 174 -0.02 32.74 0.67
CA SER A 174 0.19 33.10 2.08
C SER A 174 0.52 31.89 2.93
N ARG A 175 1.46 32.07 3.87
CA ARG A 175 1.81 31.10 4.91
C ARG A 175 0.58 30.70 5.72
N ARG A 176 0.50 29.42 6.08
CA ARG A 176 -0.64 28.83 6.80
C ARG A 176 -0.25 27.49 7.42
N PRO A 177 -0.91 27.05 8.51
CA PRO A 177 -0.82 25.67 8.95
C PRO A 177 -1.36 24.71 7.88
N LEU A 178 -0.65 23.62 7.61
CA LEU A 178 -1.18 22.55 6.77
C LEU A 178 -2.14 21.68 7.59
N LEU A 179 -3.31 21.40 7.02
CA LEU A 179 -4.36 20.64 7.66
C LEU A 179 -3.99 19.16 7.74
N ALA A 180 -3.37 18.63 6.69
CA ALA A 180 -3.08 17.19 6.57
C ALA A 180 -1.90 16.71 7.43
N THR A 181 -1.11 17.60 8.04
CA THR A 181 0.07 17.19 8.81
C THR A 181 -0.31 16.18 9.91
N PRO A 182 0.22 14.95 9.92
CA PRO A 182 -0.12 13.96 10.92
C PRO A 182 0.10 14.48 12.34
N THR A 183 -0.74 14.03 13.26
CA THR A 183 -0.61 14.30 14.70
C THR A 183 0.08 13.16 15.45
N ASP A 184 0.09 11.96 14.85
CA ASP A 184 0.75 10.79 15.42
C ASP A 184 1.61 10.02 14.41
N THR A 185 2.38 9.07 14.93
CA THR A 185 3.29 8.18 14.18
C THR A 185 2.57 7.18 13.26
N GLN A 186 1.24 7.10 13.31
CA GLN A 186 0.43 6.23 12.45
C GLN A 186 -0.19 7.00 11.28
N GLY A 187 0.04 8.31 11.19
CA GLY A 187 -0.45 9.13 10.08
C GLY A 187 -1.83 9.71 10.29
N TRP A 188 -2.46 9.49 11.46
CA TRP A 188 -3.76 10.09 11.77
C TRP A 188 -3.63 11.57 12.08
N VAL A 189 -4.74 12.29 11.89
CA VAL A 189 -4.91 13.69 12.26
C VAL A 189 -6.04 13.79 13.28
N ASP A 190 -5.71 14.26 14.47
CA ASP A 190 -6.68 14.61 15.50
C ASP A 190 -7.63 15.72 15.01
N ALA A 191 -8.94 15.52 15.22
CA ALA A 191 -9.95 16.43 14.68
C ALA A 191 -9.90 17.82 15.33
N ASP A 192 -9.62 17.91 16.63
CA ASP A 192 -9.54 19.20 17.32
C ASP A 192 -8.30 19.97 16.86
N VAL A 193 -7.16 19.29 16.68
CA VAL A 193 -5.94 19.87 16.11
C VAL A 193 -6.18 20.36 14.67
N LEU A 194 -6.88 19.58 13.83
CA LEU A 194 -7.23 19.99 12.47
C LEU A 194 -8.09 21.26 12.47
N LEU A 195 -9.15 21.30 13.29
CA LEU A 195 -10.03 22.47 13.37
C LEU A 195 -9.28 23.70 13.89
N ALA A 196 -8.38 23.55 14.85
CA ALA A 196 -7.52 24.65 15.30
C ALA A 196 -6.62 25.18 14.17
N ARG A 197 -6.03 24.30 13.35
CA ARG A 197 -5.22 24.69 12.17
C ARG A 197 -6.08 25.40 11.12
N PHE A 198 -7.29 24.90 10.88
CA PHE A 198 -8.23 25.50 9.95
C PHE A 198 -8.62 26.93 10.37
N GLU A 199 -8.96 27.12 11.65
CA GLU A 199 -9.28 28.45 12.20
C GLU A 199 -8.07 29.41 12.09
N ALA A 200 -6.88 28.95 12.47
CA ALA A 200 -5.66 29.74 12.35
C ALA A 200 -5.32 30.12 10.89
N GLY A 201 -5.72 29.30 9.92
CA GLY A 201 -5.50 29.52 8.50
C GLY A 201 -6.50 30.45 7.80
N LYS A 202 -7.63 30.80 8.43
CA LYS A 202 -8.70 31.59 7.78
C LYS A 202 -8.22 32.94 7.23
N GLY A 203 -7.29 33.59 7.93
CA GLY A 203 -6.69 34.86 7.49
C GLY A 203 -5.87 34.76 6.20
N SER A 204 -5.45 33.54 5.83
CA SER A 204 -4.62 33.26 4.65
C SER A 204 -5.44 32.90 3.39
N GLY A 205 -6.78 32.93 3.49
CA GLY A 205 -7.71 32.57 2.40
C GLY A 205 -8.27 31.15 2.52
N ALA A 206 -8.96 30.69 1.47
CA ALA A 206 -9.53 29.35 1.43
C ALA A 206 -8.44 28.27 1.63
N PRO A 207 -8.75 27.14 2.29
CA PRO A 207 -7.82 26.03 2.43
C PRO A 207 -7.43 25.49 1.06
N PHE A 208 -6.25 24.89 0.98
CA PHE A 208 -5.86 24.20 -0.23
C PHE A 208 -6.69 22.93 -0.40
N PRO A 209 -7.23 22.67 -1.61
CA PRO A 209 -8.20 21.60 -1.80
C PRO A 209 -7.58 20.22 -1.56
N VAL A 210 -6.33 19.99 -1.98
CA VAL A 210 -5.68 18.69 -1.80
C VAL A 210 -5.25 18.47 -0.35
N ASP A 211 -4.68 19.49 0.28
CA ASP A 211 -4.37 19.45 1.72
C ASP A 211 -5.62 19.20 2.58
N LEU A 212 -6.75 19.85 2.28
CA LEU A 212 -8.01 19.60 2.99
C LEU A 212 -8.51 18.16 2.78
N THR A 213 -8.59 17.68 1.53
CA THR A 213 -9.05 16.31 1.28
C THR A 213 -8.16 15.27 1.96
N GLN A 214 -6.83 15.44 1.90
CA GLN A 214 -5.89 14.53 2.57
C GLN A 214 -6.06 14.58 4.09
N ALA A 215 -6.31 15.76 4.68
CA ALA A 215 -6.61 15.89 6.10
C ALA A 215 -7.88 15.11 6.48
N LEU A 216 -8.96 15.22 5.69
CA LEU A 216 -10.22 14.52 5.93
C LEU A 216 -10.07 12.99 5.88
N LEU A 217 -9.18 12.47 5.03
CA LEU A 217 -8.86 11.04 4.95
C LEU A 217 -8.08 10.55 6.17
N ARG A 218 -7.23 11.41 6.74
CA ARG A 218 -6.45 11.14 7.95
C ARG A 218 -7.23 11.38 9.24
N VAL A 219 -8.45 11.91 9.20
CA VAL A 219 -9.33 12.00 10.39
C VAL A 219 -10.05 10.66 10.58
N PRO A 220 -10.10 10.13 11.83
CA PRO A 220 -10.90 8.95 12.16
C PRO A 220 -12.34 9.07 11.66
N ALA A 221 -12.88 7.96 11.14
CA ALA A 221 -14.15 7.97 10.40
C ALA A 221 -15.31 8.52 11.26
N GLU A 222 -15.31 8.23 12.56
CA GLU A 222 -16.29 8.67 13.54
C GLU A 222 -16.27 10.17 13.81
N GLN A 223 -15.16 10.86 13.52
CA GLN A 223 -15.00 12.31 13.71
C GLN A 223 -15.10 13.10 12.40
N ARG A 224 -15.06 12.42 11.24
CA ARG A 224 -15.00 13.07 9.93
C ARG A 224 -16.22 13.94 9.61
N ALA A 225 -17.43 13.52 10.02
CA ALA A 225 -18.66 14.29 9.84
C ALA A 225 -18.58 15.70 10.43
N ARG A 226 -18.10 15.79 11.68
CA ARG A 226 -17.89 17.06 12.38
C ARG A 226 -16.90 17.96 11.64
N VAL A 227 -15.79 17.40 11.16
CA VAL A 227 -14.76 18.18 10.45
C VAL A 227 -15.26 18.67 9.10
N VAL A 228 -15.98 17.83 8.35
CA VAL A 228 -16.59 18.20 7.07
C VAL A 228 -17.58 19.35 7.22
N GLU A 229 -18.46 19.28 8.22
CA GLU A 229 -19.41 20.35 8.52
C GLU A 229 -18.70 21.68 8.86
N ALA A 230 -17.68 21.64 9.71
CA ALA A 230 -16.97 22.84 10.16
C ALA A 230 -16.09 23.48 9.06
N THR A 231 -15.51 22.66 8.18
CA THR A 231 -14.59 23.14 7.14
C THR A 231 -15.29 23.47 5.81
N GLY A 232 -16.51 22.96 5.61
CA GLY A 232 -17.21 23.01 4.32
C GLY A 232 -16.54 22.15 3.24
N GLY A 233 -15.67 21.21 3.63
CA GLY A 233 -15.01 20.28 2.71
C GLY A 233 -15.98 19.30 2.05
N ALA A 234 -15.60 18.73 0.91
CA ALA A 234 -16.36 17.64 0.31
C ALA A 234 -16.13 16.34 1.09
N TRP A 235 -17.17 15.50 1.19
CA TRP A 235 -16.98 14.15 1.71
C TRP A 235 -16.01 13.38 0.79
N PRO A 236 -14.93 12.79 1.31
CA PRO A 236 -14.02 12.04 0.47
C PRO A 236 -14.72 10.79 -0.07
N GLN A 237 -14.61 10.56 -1.37
CA GLN A 237 -15.00 9.28 -1.93
C GLN A 237 -13.87 8.28 -1.70
N ILE A 238 -14.22 7.08 -1.25
CA ILE A 238 -13.25 6.05 -0.84
C ILE A 238 -13.60 4.77 -1.57
N THR A 239 -12.61 4.16 -2.21
CA THR A 239 -12.73 2.77 -2.66
C THR A 239 -12.65 1.85 -1.45
N ASP A 240 -13.77 1.19 -1.14
CA ASP A 240 -13.87 0.19 -0.07
C ASP A 240 -13.86 -1.25 -0.60
N THR A 241 -14.10 -1.41 -1.90
CA THR A 241 -14.21 -2.72 -2.55
C THR A 241 -13.17 -2.84 -3.65
N LEU A 242 -12.35 -3.88 -3.53
CA LEU A 242 -11.29 -4.19 -4.50
C LEU A 242 -11.25 -5.69 -4.80
N ARG A 243 -11.27 -6.03 -6.09
CA ARG A 243 -11.04 -7.39 -6.60
C ARG A 243 -9.81 -7.40 -7.50
N ILE A 244 -9.08 -8.52 -7.46
CA ILE A 244 -7.97 -8.78 -8.37
C ILE A 244 -8.42 -9.83 -9.38
N GLU A 245 -8.30 -9.51 -10.66
CA GLU A 245 -8.46 -10.46 -11.76
C GLU A 245 -7.09 -10.88 -12.27
N TRP A 246 -6.89 -12.19 -12.42
CA TRP A 246 -5.61 -12.76 -12.86
C TRP A 246 -5.71 -13.17 -14.32
N HIS A 247 -4.88 -12.55 -15.17
CA HIS A 247 -4.84 -12.82 -16.61
C HIS A 247 -3.54 -13.52 -16.98
N SER A 248 -3.62 -14.53 -17.84
CA SER A 248 -2.46 -15.24 -18.37
C SER A 248 -2.18 -14.86 -19.82
N ARG A 249 -0.91 -14.74 -20.20
CA ARG A 249 -0.45 -14.61 -21.58
C ARG A 249 0.60 -15.67 -21.89
N GLY A 250 0.37 -16.47 -22.94
CA GLY A 250 1.35 -17.42 -23.45
C GLY A 250 2.37 -16.76 -24.39
N SER A 251 3.59 -17.30 -24.44
CA SER A 251 4.57 -16.96 -25.46
C SER A 251 4.15 -17.41 -26.85
N GLU A 252 4.56 -16.66 -27.87
CA GLU A 252 4.41 -17.06 -29.27
C GLU A 252 5.24 -18.30 -29.61
N THR A 253 6.39 -18.48 -28.93
CA THR A 253 7.16 -19.71 -29.01
C THR A 253 6.39 -20.86 -28.34
N LEU A 254 6.18 -21.95 -29.07
CA LEU A 254 5.47 -23.13 -28.61
C LEU A 254 6.43 -24.30 -28.33
N LYS A 255 6.04 -25.17 -27.41
CA LYS A 255 6.67 -26.48 -27.19
C LYS A 255 6.24 -27.46 -28.29
N ALA A 256 6.84 -28.65 -28.29
CA ALA A 256 6.52 -29.72 -29.23
C ALA A 256 5.04 -30.18 -29.18
N ASP A 257 4.36 -29.99 -28.04
CA ASP A 257 2.94 -30.32 -27.84
C ASP A 257 1.98 -29.19 -28.23
N GLY A 258 2.49 -28.08 -28.78
CA GLY A 258 1.71 -26.90 -29.16
C GLY A 258 1.36 -25.96 -28.01
N SER A 259 1.75 -26.27 -26.76
CA SER A 259 1.56 -25.35 -25.64
C SER A 259 2.59 -24.23 -25.63
N PRO A 260 2.29 -23.04 -25.08
CA PRO A 260 3.27 -21.97 -24.94
C PRO A 260 4.53 -22.41 -24.17
N GLN A 261 5.70 -21.99 -24.64
CA GLN A 261 6.96 -22.20 -23.95
C GLN A 261 6.94 -21.53 -22.57
N TRP A 262 6.42 -20.31 -22.50
CA TRP A 262 6.28 -19.50 -21.29
C TRP A 262 4.84 -19.04 -21.11
N VAL A 263 4.40 -18.91 -19.86
CA VAL A 263 3.11 -18.31 -19.51
C VAL A 263 3.38 -17.27 -18.44
N TRP A 264 2.98 -16.04 -18.71
CA TRP A 264 3.06 -14.93 -17.76
C TRP A 264 1.70 -14.63 -17.20
N TRP A 265 1.65 -14.37 -15.90
CA TRP A 265 0.44 -13.96 -15.21
C TRP A 265 0.57 -12.50 -14.77
N HIS A 266 -0.51 -11.75 -14.94
CA HIS A 266 -0.58 -10.35 -14.56
C HIS A 266 -1.88 -10.08 -13.81
N PRO A 267 -1.83 -9.34 -12.69
CA PRO A 267 -3.02 -8.91 -12.00
C PRO A 267 -3.62 -7.68 -12.66
N GLU A 268 -4.95 -7.60 -12.67
CA GLU A 268 -5.73 -6.43 -13.03
C GLU A 268 -6.64 -6.05 -11.86
N ILE A 269 -6.68 -4.75 -11.55
CA ILE A 269 -7.46 -4.23 -10.42
C ILE A 269 -8.89 -3.93 -10.91
N GLN A 270 -9.88 -4.38 -10.15
CA GLN A 270 -11.28 -3.98 -10.29
C GLN A 270 -11.70 -3.31 -8.99
N ALA A 271 -12.00 -2.01 -9.06
CA ALA A 271 -12.28 -1.16 -7.91
C ALA A 271 -13.67 -0.54 -8.03
N GLU A 272 -14.37 -0.46 -6.90
CA GLU A 272 -15.65 0.27 -6.78
C GLU A 272 -15.52 1.39 -5.74
N PRO A 273 -15.99 2.61 -6.04
CA PRO A 273 -16.67 3.03 -7.28
C PRO A 273 -15.70 3.14 -8.48
N MET A 274 -16.23 3.06 -9.71
CA MET A 274 -15.46 3.17 -10.96
C MET A 274 -15.02 4.62 -11.29
N GLU A 275 -15.23 5.57 -10.40
CA GLU A 275 -14.85 6.97 -10.62
C GLU A 275 -13.33 7.10 -10.73
N ALA A 276 -12.88 7.93 -11.68
CA ALA A 276 -11.46 8.11 -11.92
C ALA A 276 -10.81 8.86 -10.74
N PRO A 277 -9.66 8.38 -10.23
CA PRO A 277 -8.93 9.09 -9.19
C PRO A 277 -8.45 10.44 -9.71
N SER A 278 -8.30 11.39 -8.78
CA SER A 278 -7.70 12.69 -9.04
C SER A 278 -6.90 13.16 -7.83
N ALA A 279 -6.12 14.22 -7.98
CA ALA A 279 -5.40 14.81 -6.85
C ALA A 279 -6.33 15.23 -5.69
N THR A 280 -7.59 15.57 -5.98
CA THR A 280 -8.60 15.94 -4.98
C THR A 280 -9.51 14.80 -4.54
N GLN A 281 -9.34 13.60 -5.11
CA GLN A 281 -9.99 12.35 -4.70
C GLN A 281 -8.95 11.21 -4.60
N PRO A 282 -7.96 11.32 -3.71
CA PRO A 282 -6.84 10.37 -3.67
C PRO A 282 -7.15 9.03 -3.02
N ALA A 283 -8.37 8.83 -2.49
CA ALA A 283 -8.84 7.55 -1.95
C ALA A 283 -9.58 6.68 -2.97
N LEU A 284 -9.82 7.20 -4.17
CA LEU A 284 -10.29 6.39 -5.28
C LEU A 284 -9.13 5.59 -5.86
N ILE A 285 -9.39 4.32 -6.15
CA ILE A 285 -8.43 3.41 -6.79
C ILE A 285 -8.87 3.19 -8.24
N PRO A 286 -7.99 3.42 -9.24
CA PRO A 286 -8.33 3.16 -10.62
C PRO A 286 -8.44 1.66 -10.90
N SER A 287 -9.43 1.27 -11.70
CA SER A 287 -9.49 -0.08 -12.28
C SER A 287 -8.54 -0.20 -13.48
N GLY A 288 -8.11 -1.42 -13.78
CA GLY A 288 -7.25 -1.75 -14.91
C GLY A 288 -5.77 -2.00 -14.54
N PRO A 289 -4.89 -2.10 -15.55
CA PRO A 289 -3.47 -2.32 -15.33
C PRO A 289 -2.80 -1.05 -14.83
N LEU A 290 -2.31 -1.07 -13.58
CA LEU A 290 -1.64 0.07 -12.96
C LEU A 290 -0.13 0.01 -13.20
N ARG A 291 0.43 1.07 -13.79
CA ARG A 291 1.86 1.23 -14.03
C ARG A 291 2.28 2.65 -13.71
N TYR A 292 3.21 2.76 -12.76
CA TYR A 292 3.78 4.02 -12.30
C TYR A 292 5.28 4.03 -12.58
N ASN A 293 5.84 5.23 -12.75
CA ASN A 293 7.23 5.43 -13.17
C ASN A 293 8.09 6.06 -12.06
N ASP A 294 7.76 5.79 -10.80
CA ASP A 294 8.58 6.22 -9.67
C ASP A 294 9.90 5.42 -9.66
N GLY A 295 11.03 6.13 -9.60
CA GLY A 295 12.36 5.56 -9.35
C GLY A 295 12.45 4.88 -7.99
N VAL A 296 13.54 4.15 -7.71
CA VAL A 296 13.60 3.29 -6.50
C VAL A 296 13.42 4.07 -5.19
N ASP A 297 14.15 5.16 -5.02
CA ASP A 297 14.10 5.97 -3.78
C ASP A 297 12.78 6.74 -3.67
N ALA A 298 12.35 7.36 -4.79
CA ALA A 298 11.06 8.05 -4.86
C ALA A 298 9.89 7.12 -4.55
N HIS A 299 9.92 5.89 -5.06
CA HIS A 299 8.90 4.88 -4.78
C HIS A 299 8.82 4.53 -3.30
N ALA A 300 9.95 4.49 -2.58
CA ALA A 300 9.93 4.22 -1.15
C ALA A 300 9.21 5.34 -0.37
N LEU A 301 9.50 6.60 -0.68
CA LEU A 301 8.78 7.73 -0.09
C LEU A 301 7.30 7.71 -0.48
N VAL A 302 6.98 7.55 -1.77
CA VAL A 302 5.61 7.58 -2.26
C VAL A 302 4.78 6.44 -1.69
N CYS A 303 5.34 5.23 -1.50
CA CYS A 303 4.65 4.15 -0.80
C CYS A 303 4.35 4.50 0.66
N ALA A 304 5.31 5.09 1.37
CA ALA A 304 5.12 5.51 2.76
C ALA A 304 4.06 6.62 2.87
N GLU A 305 4.11 7.62 1.99
CA GLU A 305 3.11 8.67 1.85
C GLU A 305 1.72 8.14 1.50
N LEU A 306 1.64 7.11 0.66
CA LEU A 306 0.38 6.44 0.34
C LEU A 306 -0.23 5.76 1.55
N GLY A 307 0.59 5.12 2.40
CA GLY A 307 0.15 4.58 3.69
C GLY A 307 -0.32 5.67 4.65
N LEU A 308 0.45 6.77 4.78
CA LEU A 308 0.05 7.90 5.63
C LEU A 308 -1.20 8.63 5.11
N ALA A 309 -1.42 8.68 3.79
CA ALA A 309 -2.61 9.32 3.21
C ALA A 309 -3.89 8.54 3.51
N HIS A 310 -3.79 7.22 3.73
CA HIS A 310 -4.91 6.32 3.95
C HIS A 310 -4.72 5.43 5.19
N PRO A 311 -4.57 6.00 6.40
CA PRO A 311 -4.24 5.24 7.59
C PRO A 311 -5.34 4.23 7.97
N ALA A 312 -6.56 4.39 7.46
CA ALA A 312 -7.68 3.50 7.71
C ALA A 312 -7.60 2.14 6.99
N SER A 313 -6.90 2.03 5.85
CA SER A 313 -7.00 0.85 4.97
C SER A 313 -5.75 0.61 4.13
N THR A 314 -5.34 -0.66 3.99
CA THR A 314 -4.23 -1.05 3.11
C THR A 314 -4.60 -1.14 1.62
N LEU A 315 -5.85 -0.91 1.24
CA LEU A 315 -6.30 -1.08 -0.16
C LEU A 315 -5.52 -0.22 -1.16
N PRO A 316 -5.31 1.10 -0.94
CA PRO A 316 -4.58 1.93 -1.90
C PRO A 316 -3.13 1.47 -2.07
N LEU A 317 -2.47 1.17 -0.93
CA LEU A 317 -1.12 0.61 -0.92
C LEU A 317 -1.05 -0.71 -1.69
N THR A 318 -2.03 -1.58 -1.49
CA THR A 318 -2.11 -2.89 -2.15
C THR A 318 -2.28 -2.73 -3.66
N ALA A 319 -3.26 -1.94 -4.09
CA ALA A 319 -3.61 -1.76 -5.49
C ALA A 319 -2.46 -1.17 -6.30
N ALA A 320 -1.81 -0.12 -5.77
CA ALA A 320 -0.72 0.56 -6.44
C ALA A 320 0.52 -0.33 -6.65
N ASN A 321 0.69 -1.37 -5.83
CA ASN A 321 1.93 -2.12 -5.73
C ASN A 321 1.83 -3.59 -6.14
N LEU A 322 0.62 -4.10 -6.42
CA LEU A 322 0.40 -5.49 -6.77
C LEU A 322 1.14 -5.91 -8.05
N GLY A 323 1.11 -5.06 -9.08
CA GLY A 323 1.83 -5.30 -10.34
C GLY A 323 3.34 -5.39 -10.14
N LEU A 324 3.90 -4.52 -9.27
CA LEU A 324 5.32 -4.49 -8.94
C LEU A 324 5.73 -5.72 -8.14
N MET A 325 4.95 -6.10 -7.13
CA MET A 325 5.25 -7.31 -6.36
C MET A 325 5.15 -8.58 -7.22
N ASN A 326 4.23 -8.61 -8.19
CA ASN A 326 4.17 -9.69 -9.17
C ASN A 326 5.43 -9.74 -10.07
N VAL A 327 5.96 -8.59 -10.48
CA VAL A 327 7.26 -8.52 -11.16
C VAL A 327 8.38 -9.05 -10.26
N ALA A 328 8.43 -8.66 -8.98
CA ALA A 328 9.43 -9.15 -8.04
C ALA A 328 9.38 -10.67 -7.80
N ALA A 329 8.21 -11.30 -7.94
CA ALA A 329 8.07 -12.75 -7.95
C ALA A 329 8.69 -13.40 -9.19
N GLY A 330 8.66 -12.74 -10.35
CA GLY A 330 9.22 -13.24 -11.61
C GLY A 330 10.68 -12.85 -11.86
N ASP A 331 11.13 -11.72 -11.33
CA ASP A 331 12.35 -11.00 -11.70
C ASP A 331 13.12 -10.50 -10.46
N ASP A 332 14.42 -10.78 -10.43
CA ASP A 332 15.35 -10.36 -9.36
C ASP A 332 15.87 -8.93 -9.55
N ALA A 333 15.59 -8.26 -10.67
CA ALA A 333 15.98 -6.87 -10.90
C ALA A 333 15.02 -5.83 -10.27
N GLU A 334 13.87 -6.25 -9.72
CA GLU A 334 12.91 -5.31 -9.13
C GLU A 334 13.28 -4.96 -7.68
N HIS A 335 13.93 -3.81 -7.49
CA HIS A 335 14.45 -3.36 -6.19
C HIS A 335 13.45 -2.58 -5.32
N ARG A 336 12.27 -2.23 -5.86
CA ARG A 336 11.26 -1.45 -5.12
C ARG A 336 10.43 -2.28 -4.15
N ALA A 337 10.37 -3.60 -4.35
CA ALA A 337 9.52 -4.52 -3.59
C ALA A 337 9.70 -4.45 -2.06
N ALA A 338 10.93 -4.23 -1.59
CA ALA A 338 11.22 -4.18 -0.17
C ALA A 338 10.54 -3.00 0.55
N ALA A 339 10.36 -1.85 -0.12
CA ALA A 339 9.71 -0.69 0.49
C ALA A 339 8.24 -0.96 0.79
N ILE A 340 7.55 -1.68 -0.09
CA ILE A 340 6.14 -2.05 0.05
C ILE A 340 5.93 -2.87 1.32
N LEU A 341 6.79 -3.87 1.56
CA LEU A 341 6.69 -4.74 2.73
C LEU A 341 6.97 -4.00 4.03
N ARG A 342 7.93 -3.05 4.04
CA ARG A 342 8.20 -2.21 5.21
C ARG A 342 7.01 -1.34 5.58
N VAL A 343 6.38 -0.69 4.60
CA VAL A 343 5.19 0.13 4.85
C VAL A 343 4.03 -0.75 5.30
N LEU A 344 3.84 -1.91 4.67
CA LEU A 344 2.78 -2.83 5.04
C LEU A 344 2.93 -3.35 6.48
N ALA A 345 4.16 -3.65 6.92
CA ALA A 345 4.47 -4.13 8.26
C ALA A 345 4.03 -3.16 9.37
N THR A 346 4.11 -1.85 9.11
CA THR A 346 3.79 -0.80 10.09
C THR A 346 2.44 -0.13 9.84
N HIS A 347 1.72 -0.53 8.78
CA HIS A 347 0.47 0.12 8.39
C HIS A 347 -0.64 -0.07 9.44
N PRO A 348 -1.26 1.00 9.95
CA PRO A 348 -2.28 0.90 11.01
C PRO A 348 -3.65 0.45 10.50
N GLY A 349 -3.93 0.63 9.21
CA GLY A 349 -5.25 0.36 8.64
C GLY A 349 -5.67 -1.10 8.58
N ALA A 350 -6.96 -1.31 8.31
CA ALA A 350 -7.52 -2.64 8.10
C ALA A 350 -6.83 -3.35 6.93
N TRP A 351 -6.49 -4.62 7.15
CA TRP A 351 -5.98 -5.50 6.10
C TRP A 351 -7.14 -6.22 5.42
N HIS A 352 -7.02 -6.37 4.10
CA HIS A 352 -8.03 -7.01 3.27
C HIS A 352 -7.49 -8.30 2.65
N SER A 353 -8.37 -9.15 2.13
CA SER A 353 -7.98 -10.38 1.43
C SER A 353 -7.00 -10.13 0.28
N VAL A 354 -7.15 -9.01 -0.43
CA VAL A 354 -6.25 -8.57 -1.50
C VAL A 354 -4.87 -8.16 -0.99
N THR A 355 -4.76 -7.69 0.25
CA THR A 355 -3.46 -7.42 0.90
C THR A 355 -2.70 -8.71 1.17
N ALA A 356 -3.42 -9.80 1.50
CA ALA A 356 -2.79 -11.11 1.61
C ALA A 356 -2.31 -11.65 0.24
N GLN A 357 -2.91 -11.25 -0.89
CA GLN A 357 -2.38 -11.58 -2.22
C GLN A 357 -1.04 -10.90 -2.49
N LEU A 358 -0.90 -9.62 -2.12
CA LEU A 358 0.38 -8.89 -2.19
C LEU A 358 1.46 -9.59 -1.35
N LEU A 359 1.12 -10.02 -0.14
CA LEU A 359 2.01 -10.77 0.73
C LEU A 359 2.42 -12.13 0.13
N ALA A 360 1.47 -12.85 -0.49
CA ALA A 360 1.72 -14.12 -1.17
C ALA A 360 2.75 -13.97 -2.30
N LEU A 361 2.67 -12.87 -3.07
CA LEU A 361 3.66 -12.53 -4.09
C LEU A 361 5.03 -12.21 -3.46
N GLY A 362 5.06 -11.47 -2.35
CA GLY A 362 6.29 -11.18 -1.59
C GLY A 362 7.00 -12.44 -1.10
N MET A 363 6.27 -13.42 -0.56
CA MET A 363 6.81 -14.74 -0.18
C MET A 363 7.27 -15.57 -1.38
N ALA A 364 6.92 -15.18 -2.61
CA ALA A 364 7.40 -15.80 -3.84
C ALA A 364 8.49 -14.97 -4.54
N ALA A 365 8.91 -13.83 -3.98
CA ALA A 365 9.90 -12.93 -4.58
C ALA A 365 11.20 -13.66 -4.95
N LYS A 366 11.85 -13.30 -6.05
CA LYS A 366 13.14 -13.91 -6.41
C LYS A 366 14.26 -13.48 -5.47
N GLN A 367 14.26 -12.23 -5.03
CA GLN A 367 15.26 -11.71 -4.09
C GLN A 367 15.01 -12.27 -2.68
N ALA A 368 16.05 -12.87 -2.08
CA ALA A 368 15.95 -13.47 -0.75
C ALA A 368 15.62 -12.44 0.34
N GLY A 369 16.18 -11.22 0.27
CA GLY A 369 15.88 -10.15 1.23
C GLY A 369 14.41 -9.72 1.23
N VAL A 370 13.78 -9.69 0.06
CA VAL A 370 12.33 -9.40 -0.08
C VAL A 370 11.51 -10.55 0.51
N ARG A 371 11.88 -11.82 0.23
CA ARG A 371 11.19 -12.98 0.83
C ARG A 371 11.29 -12.98 2.35
N ALA A 372 12.46 -12.70 2.91
CA ALA A 372 12.67 -12.65 4.35
C ALA A 372 11.76 -11.60 5.01
N GLN A 373 11.67 -10.39 4.43
CA GLN A 373 10.74 -9.36 4.91
C GLN A 373 9.27 -9.82 4.79
N ALA A 374 8.89 -10.48 3.70
CA ALA A 374 7.54 -11.00 3.55
C ALA A 374 7.22 -12.09 4.59
N VAL A 375 8.21 -12.90 4.97
CA VAL A 375 8.09 -13.92 6.02
C VAL A 375 7.85 -13.29 7.40
N GLU A 376 8.59 -12.23 7.74
CA GLU A 376 8.38 -11.49 9.00
C GLU A 376 6.99 -10.85 9.03
N VAL A 377 6.57 -10.24 7.91
CA VAL A 377 5.23 -9.67 7.75
C VAL A 377 4.14 -10.74 7.88
N PHE A 378 4.33 -11.92 7.28
CA PHE A 378 3.42 -13.06 7.43
C PHE A 378 3.28 -13.47 8.90
N ALA A 379 4.40 -13.64 9.60
CA ALA A 379 4.42 -14.09 10.98
C ALA A 379 3.76 -13.07 11.94
N ALA A 380 3.91 -11.77 11.67
CA ALA A 380 3.27 -10.72 12.46
C ALA A 380 1.77 -10.55 12.13
N ALA A 381 1.38 -10.72 10.87
CA ALA A 381 0.03 -10.42 10.40
C ALA A 381 -0.95 -11.59 10.53
N ILE A 382 -0.52 -12.84 10.53
CA ILE A 382 -1.42 -14.00 10.52
C ILE A 382 -1.34 -14.77 11.84
N PRO A 383 -2.47 -15.05 12.53
CA PRO A 383 -3.85 -14.77 12.11
C PRO A 383 -4.41 -13.41 12.55
N GLY A 384 -3.59 -12.55 13.18
CA GLY A 384 -4.09 -11.38 13.92
C GLY A 384 -4.70 -10.26 13.07
N ARG A 385 -4.18 -10.02 11.87
CA ARG A 385 -4.63 -9.01 10.90
C ARG A 385 -5.46 -9.61 9.77
N VAL A 386 -5.15 -10.84 9.38
CA VAL A 386 -5.89 -11.63 8.40
C VAL A 386 -5.97 -13.06 8.91
N ASP A 387 -7.18 -13.62 8.96
CA ASP A 387 -7.34 -15.00 9.39
C ASP A 387 -6.71 -16.00 8.40
N ALA A 388 -6.39 -17.21 8.88
CA ALA A 388 -5.69 -18.21 8.09
C ALA A 388 -6.48 -18.71 6.87
N ALA A 389 -7.82 -18.70 6.92
CA ALA A 389 -8.66 -19.15 5.80
C ALA A 389 -8.70 -18.10 4.68
N ALA A 390 -8.85 -16.83 5.03
CA ALA A 390 -8.77 -15.69 4.12
C ALA A 390 -7.36 -15.60 3.49
N ALA A 391 -6.31 -15.78 4.29
CA ALA A 391 -4.94 -15.84 3.78
C ALA A 391 -4.76 -17.02 2.80
N ALA A 392 -5.23 -18.22 3.15
CA ALA A 392 -5.16 -19.38 2.25
C ALA A 392 -5.91 -19.17 0.93
N GLN A 393 -7.08 -18.52 0.96
CA GLN A 393 -7.83 -18.17 -0.25
C GLN A 393 -7.07 -17.15 -1.11
N ALA A 394 -6.49 -16.13 -0.50
CA ALA A 394 -5.67 -15.14 -1.20
C ALA A 394 -4.43 -15.78 -1.85
N TYR A 395 -3.72 -16.65 -1.12
CA TYR A 395 -2.57 -17.38 -1.65
C TYR A 395 -3.00 -18.26 -2.83
N ALA A 396 -4.11 -18.99 -2.72
CA ALA A 396 -4.61 -19.81 -3.81
C ALA A 396 -4.88 -19.00 -5.09
N ALA A 397 -5.38 -17.77 -4.98
CA ALA A 397 -5.61 -16.89 -6.12
C ALA A 397 -4.30 -16.52 -6.86
N CYS A 398 -3.19 -16.36 -6.14
CA CYS A 398 -1.88 -16.03 -6.71
C CYS A 398 -1.09 -17.26 -7.18
N ALA A 399 -1.49 -18.47 -6.79
CA ALA A 399 -0.74 -19.70 -7.06
C ALA A 399 -0.36 -19.91 -8.55
N PRO A 400 -1.22 -19.56 -9.54
CA PRO A 400 -0.83 -19.68 -10.95
C PRO A 400 0.34 -18.78 -11.36
N ALA A 401 0.52 -17.64 -10.69
CA ALA A 401 1.52 -16.62 -11.02
C ALA A 401 2.89 -16.88 -10.37
N ILE A 402 3.02 -17.87 -9.49
CA ILE A 402 4.19 -18.05 -8.63
C ILE A 402 4.77 -19.47 -8.69
N VAL A 403 6.00 -19.60 -8.21
CA VAL A 403 6.70 -20.90 -8.14
C VAL A 403 6.54 -21.49 -6.73
N LEU A 404 5.78 -22.58 -6.61
CA LEU A 404 5.43 -23.18 -5.31
C LEU A 404 6.63 -23.61 -4.46
N THR A 405 7.77 -23.96 -5.08
CA THR A 405 8.98 -24.31 -4.31
C THR A 405 9.56 -23.11 -3.55
N ARG A 406 9.40 -21.88 -4.07
CA ARG A 406 9.80 -20.67 -3.32
C ARG A 406 8.88 -20.41 -2.14
N TRP A 407 7.57 -20.68 -2.28
CA TRP A 407 6.69 -20.68 -1.12
C TRP A 407 7.08 -21.73 -0.09
N ALA A 408 7.51 -22.93 -0.49
CA ALA A 408 7.97 -23.93 0.48
C ALA A 408 9.18 -23.43 1.29
N GLU A 409 10.14 -22.77 0.65
CA GLU A 409 11.25 -22.09 1.35
C GLU A 409 10.71 -21.05 2.34
N SER A 410 9.88 -20.12 1.88
CA SER A 410 9.35 -19.06 2.75
C SER A 410 8.43 -19.57 3.85
N PHE A 411 7.65 -20.62 3.65
CA PHE A 411 6.86 -21.23 4.72
C PHE A 411 7.74 -21.97 5.73
N THR A 412 8.86 -22.56 5.29
CA THR A 412 9.85 -23.14 6.21
C THR A 412 10.45 -22.05 7.09
N ASP A 413 10.85 -20.93 6.51
CA ASP A 413 11.38 -19.78 7.26
C ASP A 413 10.30 -19.20 8.20
N ALA A 414 9.07 -19.03 7.70
CA ALA A 414 7.96 -18.52 8.51
C ALA A 414 7.60 -19.44 9.67
N ALA A 415 7.79 -20.76 9.55
CA ALA A 415 7.54 -21.70 10.62
C ALA A 415 8.52 -21.53 11.80
N THR A 416 9.68 -20.91 11.58
CA THR A 416 10.59 -20.54 12.68
C THR A 416 10.05 -19.42 13.56
N LEU A 417 9.15 -18.58 13.02
CA LEU A 417 8.56 -17.43 13.70
C LEU A 417 7.12 -17.70 14.17
N ALA A 418 6.31 -18.31 13.32
CA ALA A 418 4.87 -18.51 13.53
C ALA A 418 4.40 -19.89 13.00
N PRO A 419 4.85 -21.00 13.61
CA PRO A 419 4.55 -22.36 13.12
C PRO A 419 3.05 -22.66 13.08
N ALA A 420 2.28 -22.20 14.08
CA ALA A 420 0.84 -22.38 14.10
C ALA A 420 0.12 -21.67 12.93
N ALA A 421 0.61 -20.48 12.54
CA ALA A 421 0.09 -19.75 11.38
C ALA A 421 0.40 -20.51 10.08
N VAL A 422 1.62 -21.03 9.95
CA VAL A 422 2.01 -21.84 8.79
C VAL A 422 1.15 -23.10 8.65
N ILE A 423 0.97 -23.87 9.74
CA ILE A 423 0.12 -25.08 9.73
C ILE A 423 -1.32 -24.72 9.35
N ALA A 424 -1.89 -23.66 9.94
CA ALA A 424 -3.26 -23.23 9.66
C ALA A 424 -3.45 -22.78 8.21
N VAL A 425 -2.52 -21.98 7.68
CA VAL A 425 -2.57 -21.49 6.29
C VAL A 425 -2.34 -22.62 5.31
N LEU A 426 -1.29 -23.44 5.46
CA LEU A 426 -1.03 -24.56 4.57
C LEU A 426 -2.16 -25.59 4.59
N GLY A 427 -2.74 -25.83 5.77
CA GLY A 427 -3.84 -26.77 5.94
C GLY A 427 -5.07 -26.39 5.11
N LYS A 428 -5.34 -25.09 4.97
CA LYS A 428 -6.42 -24.56 4.13
C LYS A 428 -5.97 -24.26 2.70
N LEU A 429 -4.70 -23.96 2.45
CA LEU A 429 -4.21 -23.63 1.12
C LEU A 429 -4.13 -24.86 0.22
N LEU A 430 -3.55 -25.96 0.71
CA LEU A 430 -3.28 -27.14 -0.12
C LEU A 430 -4.51 -27.70 -0.86
N PRO A 431 -5.70 -27.83 -0.24
CA PRO A 431 -6.90 -28.35 -0.92
C PRO A 431 -7.39 -27.47 -2.07
N ARG A 432 -6.93 -26.21 -2.14
CA ARG A 432 -7.29 -25.23 -3.17
C ARG A 432 -6.30 -25.25 -4.35
N LEU A 433 -5.22 -26.02 -4.26
CA LEU A 433 -4.20 -26.11 -5.30
C LEU A 433 -4.39 -27.36 -6.17
N ASP A 434 -3.94 -27.28 -7.42
CA ASP A 434 -3.84 -28.46 -8.29
C ASP A 434 -2.86 -29.48 -7.68
N PRO A 435 -3.28 -30.70 -7.34
CA PRO A 435 -2.41 -31.72 -6.75
C PRO A 435 -1.24 -32.12 -7.67
N LYS A 436 -1.32 -31.82 -8.97
CA LYS A 436 -0.26 -32.09 -9.96
C LYS A 436 0.69 -30.91 -10.15
N ALA A 437 0.45 -29.76 -9.52
CA ALA A 437 1.31 -28.59 -9.68
C ALA A 437 2.74 -28.87 -9.21
N ARG A 438 3.72 -28.39 -9.98
CA ARG A 438 5.14 -28.53 -9.65
C ARG A 438 5.41 -27.81 -8.33
N GLY A 439 5.97 -28.54 -7.36
CA GLY A 439 6.33 -28.01 -6.04
C GLY A 439 5.32 -28.35 -4.93
N ILE A 440 4.16 -28.94 -5.24
CA ILE A 440 3.18 -29.39 -4.24
C ILE A 440 3.80 -30.33 -3.20
N GLY A 441 4.67 -31.24 -3.63
CA GLY A 441 5.37 -32.15 -2.72
C GLY A 441 6.21 -31.42 -1.67
N ALA A 442 6.81 -30.27 -2.02
CA ALA A 442 7.61 -29.48 -1.07
C ALA A 442 6.72 -28.82 -0.01
N LEU A 443 5.59 -28.23 -0.42
CA LEU A 443 4.61 -27.67 0.53
C LEU A 443 4.02 -28.72 1.45
N LEU A 444 3.76 -29.93 0.94
CA LEU A 444 3.32 -31.07 1.75
C LEU A 444 4.36 -31.49 2.79
N THR A 445 5.64 -31.48 2.41
CA THR A 445 6.73 -31.75 3.36
C THR A 445 6.76 -30.69 4.47
N VAL A 446 6.64 -29.40 4.14
CA VAL A 446 6.58 -28.34 5.17
C VAL A 446 5.42 -28.59 6.14
N LEU A 447 4.20 -28.83 5.62
CA LEU A 447 3.06 -29.10 6.49
C LEU A 447 3.28 -30.34 7.36
N LEU A 448 3.84 -31.42 6.79
CA LEU A 448 4.14 -32.65 7.54
C LEU A 448 5.14 -32.40 8.65
N ASP A 449 6.26 -31.76 8.33
CA ASP A 449 7.34 -31.51 9.29
C ASP A 449 6.85 -30.64 10.45
N GLU A 450 6.08 -29.58 10.17
CA GLU A 450 5.52 -28.72 11.21
C GLU A 450 4.41 -29.41 12.01
N SER A 451 3.54 -30.18 11.36
CA SER A 451 2.48 -30.95 12.04
C SER A 451 3.07 -31.97 13.02
N LEU A 452 4.13 -32.67 12.62
CA LEU A 452 4.84 -33.61 13.48
C LEU A 452 5.59 -32.91 14.62
N ARG A 453 6.32 -31.83 14.30
CA ARG A 453 7.11 -31.07 15.29
C ARG A 453 6.24 -30.46 16.39
N HIS A 454 5.04 -30.00 16.03
CA HIS A 454 4.11 -29.36 16.96
C HIS A 454 2.99 -30.28 17.45
N ALA A 455 3.03 -31.57 17.12
CA ALA A 455 2.01 -32.56 17.46
C ALA A 455 0.58 -32.10 17.12
N GLN A 456 0.41 -31.45 15.96
CA GLN A 456 -0.88 -30.97 15.46
C GLN A 456 -1.38 -31.90 14.36
N PRO A 457 -2.31 -32.84 14.66
CA PRO A 457 -2.81 -33.78 13.67
C PRO A 457 -3.69 -33.11 12.62
N VAL A 458 -3.67 -33.62 11.39
CA VAL A 458 -4.55 -33.15 10.32
C VAL A 458 -5.95 -33.72 10.48
N THR A 459 -6.87 -32.87 10.95
CA THR A 459 -8.29 -33.18 11.22
C THR A 459 -9.26 -32.57 10.21
N ASP A 460 -8.83 -31.55 9.46
CA ASP A 460 -9.67 -30.84 8.47
C ASP A 460 -10.14 -31.80 7.35
N THR A 461 -11.46 -31.90 7.18
CA THR A 461 -12.09 -32.86 6.27
C THR A 461 -11.71 -32.64 4.81
N ASP A 462 -11.65 -31.39 4.36
CA ASP A 462 -11.33 -31.04 2.98
C ASP A 462 -9.88 -31.42 2.68
N LEU A 463 -8.96 -31.12 3.60
CA LEU A 463 -7.57 -31.52 3.49
C LEU A 463 -7.41 -33.04 3.46
N ARG A 464 -8.06 -33.78 4.36
CA ARG A 464 -7.98 -35.25 4.35
C ARG A 464 -8.53 -35.84 3.05
N GLY A 465 -9.64 -35.32 2.54
CA GLY A 465 -10.20 -35.72 1.25
C GLY A 465 -9.24 -35.48 0.09
N TRP A 466 -8.60 -34.31 0.06
CA TRP A 466 -7.61 -33.96 -0.96
C TRP A 466 -6.33 -34.82 -0.87
N LEU A 467 -5.82 -35.07 0.34
CA LEU A 467 -4.65 -35.93 0.58
C LEU A 467 -4.90 -37.38 0.14
N ALA A 468 -6.13 -37.89 0.30
CA ALA A 468 -6.49 -39.24 -0.12
C ALA A 468 -6.37 -39.45 -1.65
N GLY A 469 -6.39 -38.38 -2.44
CA GLY A 469 -6.17 -38.42 -3.89
C GLY A 469 -4.73 -38.74 -4.31
N PHE A 470 -3.75 -38.69 -3.39
CA PHE A 470 -2.35 -38.96 -3.70
C PHE A 470 -2.06 -40.46 -3.66
N ALA A 471 -1.91 -41.07 -4.83
CA ALA A 471 -1.57 -42.48 -5.00
C ALA A 471 -0.09 -42.69 -5.39
N GLY A 472 0.41 -43.91 -5.17
CA GLY A 472 1.75 -44.34 -5.58
C GLY A 472 2.86 -44.10 -4.56
N GLY A 473 4.09 -44.04 -5.05
CA GLY A 473 5.33 -44.00 -4.26
C GLY A 473 6.14 -42.70 -4.35
N SER A 474 5.58 -41.64 -4.93
CA SER A 474 6.24 -40.33 -5.01
C SER A 474 6.45 -39.71 -3.62
N ALA A 475 7.38 -38.76 -3.50
CA ALA A 475 7.60 -38.04 -2.24
C ALA A 475 6.33 -37.35 -1.74
N ALA A 476 5.57 -36.71 -2.64
CA ALA A 476 4.26 -36.12 -2.32
C ALA A 476 3.26 -37.16 -1.80
N ALA A 477 3.17 -38.34 -2.43
CA ALA A 477 2.27 -39.41 -1.97
C ALA A 477 2.70 -40.00 -0.62
N LYS A 478 4.00 -40.09 -0.35
CA LYS A 478 4.51 -40.51 0.97
C LYS A 478 4.17 -39.47 2.05
N ALA A 479 4.38 -38.19 1.78
CA ALA A 479 4.05 -37.11 2.71
C ALA A 479 2.53 -37.07 3.00
N ALA A 480 1.70 -37.18 1.96
CA ALA A 480 0.24 -37.20 2.10
C ALA A 480 -0.26 -38.39 2.95
N LYS A 481 0.30 -39.59 2.75
CA LYS A 481 -0.01 -40.77 3.57
C LYS A 481 0.38 -40.58 5.03
N ALA A 482 1.54 -39.98 5.30
CA ALA A 482 1.99 -39.69 6.66
C ALA A 482 1.07 -38.67 7.36
N LEU A 483 0.68 -37.60 6.66
CA LEU A 483 -0.27 -36.61 7.17
C LEU A 483 -1.64 -37.25 7.49
N LEU A 484 -2.16 -38.12 6.62
CA LEU A 484 -3.43 -38.83 6.87
C LEU A 484 -3.37 -39.72 8.12
N ALA A 485 -2.25 -40.42 8.30
CA ALA A 485 -2.01 -41.28 9.46
C ALA A 485 -1.93 -40.49 10.76
N SER A 486 -1.41 -39.26 10.75
CA SER A 486 -1.33 -38.41 11.95
C SER A 486 -2.69 -38.07 12.58
N GLY A 487 -3.77 -38.07 11.79
CA GLY A 487 -5.13 -37.73 12.24
C GLY A 487 -6.02 -38.92 12.57
N THR A 488 -5.44 -40.13 12.73
CA THR A 488 -6.18 -41.33 13.14
C THR A 488 -5.69 -41.71 14.55
N PRO A 489 -6.57 -41.87 15.55
CA PRO A 489 -6.17 -42.20 16.92
C PRO A 489 -5.44 -43.55 17.04
#